data_AF-A0A523TDZ1-F1
#
_entry.id   AF-A0A523TDZ1-F1
#
_cell.length_a   1.000
_cell.length_b   1.000
_cell.length_c   1.000
_cell.angle_alpha   90.00
_cell.angle_beta   90.00
_cell.angle_gamma   90.00
#
_symmetry.space_group_name_H-M   'P 1'
#
loop_
_entity.id
_entity.type
_entity.pdbx_description
1 polymer ?
#
loop_
_entity_poly.entity_id
_entity_poly.type
_entity_poly.pdbx_seq_one_letter_code
_entity_poly.pdbx_strand_id
1 'polypeptide(L)'
;MKGYDQLLKKYCPEYEGIAQQYINFQQAKDFFGTEEVSHFVCNNFQIFNFDGLKGRLLSSSYTPKEDQVGYQLLLAGLEALFEKHQENGQVQFTYETEMFYGKPVFLE
;
A
#
# COMPACT_ATOMS: atom_id res chain seq x y z
N MET A 1 -2.70 9.36 -4.66
CA MET A 1 -3.30 9.33 -6.01
C MET A 1 -4.62 8.55 -5.99
N LYS A 2 -5.73 9.18 -6.35
CA LYS A 2 -7.05 8.53 -6.45
C LYS A 2 -7.00 7.46 -7.57
N GLY A 3 -7.69 6.33 -7.43
CA GLY A 3 -7.74 5.28 -8.47
C GLY A 3 -6.70 4.18 -8.35
N TYR A 4 -5.61 4.39 -7.59
CA TYR A 4 -4.52 3.41 -7.50
C TYR A 4 -4.94 2.11 -6.82
N ASP A 5 -5.69 2.21 -5.72
CA ASP A 5 -6.24 1.03 -5.01
C ASP A 5 -7.20 0.22 -5.90
N GLN A 6 -8.05 0.90 -6.68
CA GLN A 6 -8.95 0.23 -7.63
C GLN A 6 -8.18 -0.46 -8.77
N LEU A 7 -7.07 0.13 -9.23
CA LEU A 7 -6.19 -0.49 -10.23
C LEU A 7 -5.61 -1.81 -9.70
N LEU A 8 -5.11 -1.81 -8.46
CA LEU A 8 -4.58 -3.02 -7.81
C LEU A 8 -5.66 -4.08 -7.64
N LYS A 9 -6.83 -3.73 -7.10
CA LYS A 9 -7.96 -4.67 -6.96
C LYS A 9 -8.38 -5.32 -8.28
N LYS A 10 -8.24 -4.59 -9.39
CA LYS A 10 -8.64 -5.09 -10.71
C LYS A 10 -7.62 -6.06 -11.32
N TYR A 11 -6.32 -5.81 -11.14
CA TYR A 11 -5.27 -6.52 -11.90
C TYR A 11 -4.29 -7.31 -11.03
N CYS A 12 -4.39 -7.22 -9.70
CA CYS A 12 -3.56 -7.96 -8.74
C CYS A 12 -4.49 -8.82 -7.85
N PRO A 13 -4.80 -10.07 -8.24
CA PRO A 13 -5.79 -10.91 -7.55
C PRO A 13 -5.51 -11.12 -6.05
N GLU A 14 -4.23 -11.15 -5.68
CA GLU A 14 -3.80 -11.36 -4.29
C GLU A 14 -3.83 -10.08 -3.44
N TYR A 15 -4.00 -8.91 -4.06
CA TYR A 15 -3.89 -7.63 -3.37
C TYR A 15 -4.89 -7.47 -2.23
N GLU A 16 -6.15 -7.91 -2.42
CA GLU A 16 -7.16 -7.81 -1.35
C GLU A 16 -6.80 -8.66 -0.13
N GLY A 17 -6.24 -9.85 -0.35
CA GLY A 17 -5.79 -10.73 0.74
C GLY A 17 -4.63 -10.10 1.52
N ILE A 18 -3.67 -9.48 0.83
CA ILE A 18 -2.55 -8.78 1.48
C ILE A 18 -3.04 -7.53 2.23
N ALA A 19 -3.93 -6.74 1.64
CA ALA A 19 -4.47 -5.53 2.27
C ALA A 19 -5.28 -5.85 3.55
N GLN A 20 -5.88 -7.04 3.64
CA GLN A 20 -6.61 -7.50 4.84
C GLN A 20 -5.68 -7.98 5.96
N GLN A 21 -4.39 -8.20 5.69
CA GLN A 21 -3.41 -8.63 6.70
C GLN A 21 -2.86 -7.47 7.54
N TYR A 22 -3.21 -6.22 7.24
CA TYR A 22 -2.79 -5.09 8.06
C TYR A 22 -3.33 -5.24 9.49
N ILE A 23 -2.42 -5.08 10.45
CA ILE A 23 -2.68 -5.23 11.88
C ILE A 23 -3.71 -4.18 12.30
N ASN A 24 -4.81 -4.62 12.88
CA ASN A 24 -5.76 -3.72 13.52
C ASN A 24 -5.41 -3.48 14.99
N PHE A 25 -6.05 -2.48 15.60
CA PHE A 25 -5.79 -2.11 17.00
C PHE A 25 -6.02 -3.26 17.99
N GLN A 26 -7.00 -4.14 17.75
CA GLN A 26 -7.25 -5.28 18.63
C GLN A 26 -6.10 -6.29 18.54
N GLN A 27 -5.62 -6.61 17.34
CA GLN A 27 -4.44 -7.47 17.15
C GLN A 27 -3.18 -6.86 17.77
N ALA A 28 -3.00 -5.54 17.70
CA ALA A 28 -1.92 -4.85 18.38
C ALA A 28 -2.03 -4.98 19.92
N LYS A 29 -3.24 -4.87 20.48
CA LYS A 29 -3.50 -5.13 21.91
C LYS A 29 -3.24 -6.57 22.30
N ASP A 30 -3.64 -7.53 21.48
CA ASP A 30 -3.41 -8.94 21.76
C ASP A 30 -1.90 -9.25 21.76
N PHE A 31 -1.11 -8.56 20.92
CA PHE A 31 0.34 -8.70 20.86
C PHE A 31 1.07 -8.05 22.04
N PHE A 32 0.76 -6.78 22.34
CA PHE A 32 1.46 -6.05 23.41
C PHE A 32 0.90 -6.39 24.80
N GLY A 33 -0.30 -6.96 24.90
CA GLY A 33 -1.02 -7.12 26.15
C GLY A 33 -2.00 -5.97 26.40
N THR A 34 -2.87 -6.16 27.38
CA THR A 34 -3.93 -5.19 27.70
C THR A 34 -3.43 -3.89 28.35
N GLU A 35 -2.17 -3.88 28.78
CA GLU A 35 -1.51 -2.75 29.45
C GLU A 35 -0.95 -1.78 28.37
N GLU A 36 -1.58 -0.61 28.24
CA GLU A 36 -1.09 0.58 27.51
C GLU A 36 -0.52 0.36 26.09
N VAL A 37 -1.37 0.01 25.12
CA VAL A 37 -1.04 0.14 23.68
C VAL A 37 -1.40 1.52 23.17
N SER A 38 -0.42 2.21 22.61
CA SER A 38 -0.60 3.48 21.91
C SER A 38 -0.71 3.27 20.41
N HIS A 39 -1.51 4.11 19.77
CA HIS A 39 -1.69 4.14 18.32
C HIS A 39 -1.41 5.55 17.80
N PHE A 40 -0.52 5.65 16.82
CA PHE A 40 -0.18 6.89 16.14
C PHE A 40 -0.39 6.75 14.63
N VAL A 41 -1.07 7.73 14.04
CA VAL A 41 -1.32 7.80 12.59
C VAL A 41 -0.59 9.02 12.03
N CYS A 42 0.22 8.80 11.00
CA CYS A 42 0.96 9.84 10.31
C CYS A 42 0.56 9.90 8.83
N ASN A 43 0.09 11.06 8.38
CA ASN A 43 -0.14 11.33 6.97
C ASN A 43 1.20 11.58 6.27
N ASN A 44 1.47 10.79 5.24
CA ASN A 44 2.70 10.86 4.46
C ASN A 44 2.40 10.99 2.97
N PHE A 45 3.41 11.45 2.22
CA PHE A 45 3.36 11.45 0.77
C PHE A 45 4.74 11.19 0.16
N GLN A 46 4.73 10.73 -1.08
CA GLN A 46 5.89 10.64 -1.95
C GLN A 46 5.53 11.28 -3.30
N ILE A 47 6.52 11.82 -3.99
CA ILE A 47 6.35 12.42 -5.32
C ILE A 47 7.04 11.52 -6.33
N PHE A 48 6.34 11.16 -7.39
CA PHE A 48 6.86 10.28 -8.43
C PHE A 48 6.63 10.88 -9.82
N ASN A 49 7.63 10.73 -10.69
CA ASN A 49 7.39 10.67 -12.13
C ASN A 49 6.84 9.29 -12.50
N PHE A 50 6.53 9.06 -13.78
CA PHE A 50 5.96 7.78 -14.21
C PHE A 50 6.87 6.59 -13.91
N ASP A 51 8.16 6.69 -14.21
CA ASP A 51 9.12 5.60 -13.98
C ASP A 51 9.22 5.24 -12.49
N GLY A 52 9.25 6.24 -11.60
CA GLY A 52 9.26 6.03 -10.16
C GLY A 52 7.97 5.37 -9.65
N LEU A 53 6.82 5.79 -10.18
CA LEU A 53 5.53 5.19 -9.82
C LEU A 53 5.44 3.73 -10.31
N LYS A 54 5.91 3.46 -11.53
CA LYS A 54 6.02 2.11 -12.08
C LYS A 54 6.95 1.22 -11.25
N GLY A 55 8.12 1.75 -10.87
CA GLY A 55 9.05 1.05 -10.00
C GLY A 55 8.43 0.66 -8.65
N ARG A 56 7.71 1.60 -8.02
CA ARG A 56 6.95 1.35 -6.78
C ARG A 56 5.88 0.27 -6.96
N LEU A 57 5.15 0.29 -8.07
CA LEU A 57 4.14 -0.72 -8.34
C LEU A 57 4.79 -2.11 -8.42
N LEU A 58 5.79 -2.24 -9.29
CA LEU A 58 6.46 -3.51 -9.60
C LEU A 58 7.33 -4.06 -8.45
N SER A 59 7.66 -3.25 -7.43
CA SER A 59 8.33 -3.74 -6.22
C SER A 59 7.40 -4.51 -5.27
N SER A 60 6.10 -4.50 -5.52
CA SER A 60 5.11 -5.15 -4.63
C SER A 60 4.94 -6.62 -4.99
N SER A 61 5.04 -7.52 -4.00
CA SER A 61 5.01 -8.97 -4.22
C SER A 61 3.72 -9.50 -4.86
N TYR A 62 2.61 -8.77 -4.73
CA TYR A 62 1.31 -9.13 -5.29
C TYR A 62 1.11 -8.68 -6.75
N THR A 63 2.06 -7.96 -7.35
CA THR A 63 1.91 -7.57 -8.76
C THR A 63 2.22 -8.74 -9.70
N PRO A 64 1.46 -8.88 -10.80
CA PRO A 64 1.76 -9.90 -11.81
C PRO A 64 3.18 -9.73 -12.34
N LYS A 65 3.85 -10.83 -12.60
CA LYS A 65 5.16 -10.87 -13.28
C LYS A 65 4.99 -10.59 -14.78
N GLU A 66 6.10 -10.25 -15.44
CA GLU A 66 6.11 -9.90 -16.88
C GLU A 66 5.49 -10.97 -17.80
N ASP A 67 5.61 -12.24 -17.42
CA ASP A 67 5.08 -13.40 -18.13
C ASP A 67 3.62 -13.74 -17.78
N GLN A 68 3.03 -13.07 -16.78
CA GLN A 68 1.68 -13.35 -16.32
C GLN A 68 0.62 -12.50 -17.01
N VAL A 69 -0.55 -13.12 -17.21
CA VAL A 69 -1.75 -12.44 -17.70
C VAL A 69 -2.10 -11.30 -16.73
N GLY A 70 -2.21 -10.08 -17.28
CA GLY A 70 -2.54 -8.88 -16.49
C GLY A 70 -1.39 -7.89 -16.35
N TYR A 71 -0.13 -8.29 -16.53
CA TYR A 71 1.01 -7.36 -16.43
C TYR A 71 0.87 -6.16 -17.37
N GLN A 72 0.64 -6.41 -18.66
CA GLN A 72 0.50 -5.35 -19.65
C GLN A 72 -0.75 -4.48 -19.40
N LEU A 73 -1.85 -5.09 -18.95
CA LEU A 73 -3.09 -4.36 -18.63
C LEU A 73 -2.93 -3.48 -17.38
N LEU A 74 -2.17 -3.96 -16.40
CA LEU A 74 -1.83 -3.23 -15.20
C LEU A 74 -0.96 -2.01 -15.53
N LEU A 75 0.08 -2.18 -16.36
CA LEU A 75 0.94 -1.06 -16.77
C LEU A 75 0.19 -0.02 -17.60
N ALA A 76 -0.63 -0.46 -18.56
CA ALA A 76 -1.46 0.45 -19.34
C ALA A 76 -2.48 1.20 -18.45
N GLY A 77 -3.03 0.50 -17.45
CA GLY A 77 -3.90 1.13 -16.45
C GLY A 77 -3.17 2.13 -15.55
N LEU A 78 -1.91 1.84 -15.18
CA LEU A 78 -1.06 2.74 -14.42
C LEU A 78 -0.72 4.01 -15.20
N GLU A 79 -0.36 3.85 -16.48
CA GLU A 79 -0.05 4.97 -17.38
C GLU A 79 -1.26 5.88 -17.57
N ALA A 80 -2.44 5.32 -17.88
CA ALA A 80 -3.67 6.09 -17.98
C ALA A 80 -4.02 6.82 -16.66
N LEU A 81 -3.71 6.21 -15.52
CA LEU A 81 -3.94 6.82 -14.21
C LEU A 81 -2.94 7.95 -13.93
N PHE A 82 -1.68 7.77 -14.29
CA PHE A 82 -0.63 8.77 -14.17
C PHE A 82 -0.97 9.99 -15.03
N GLU A 83 -1.27 9.81 -16.31
CA GLU A 83 -1.62 10.91 -17.23
C GLU A 83 -2.82 11.72 -16.75
N LYS A 84 -3.80 11.07 -16.13
CA LYS A 84 -4.98 11.73 -15.57
C LYS A 84 -4.68 12.60 -14.34
N HIS A 85 -3.65 12.27 -13.58
CA HIS A 85 -3.39 12.84 -12.26
C HIS A 85 -2.10 13.63 -12.16
N GLN A 86 -1.22 13.55 -13.16
CA GLN A 86 0.06 14.24 -13.13
C GLN A 86 -0.11 15.74 -13.26
N GLU A 87 0.75 16.46 -12.54
CA GLU A 87 0.98 17.88 -12.69
C GLU A 87 2.47 18.07 -12.94
N ASN A 88 2.84 18.68 -14.08
CA ASN A 88 4.24 18.89 -14.47
C ASN A 88 5.11 17.60 -14.47
N GLY A 89 4.53 16.49 -14.93
CA GLY A 89 5.20 15.19 -15.04
C GLY A 89 5.37 14.49 -13.69
N GLN A 90 4.62 14.88 -12.66
CA GLN A 90 4.71 14.31 -11.32
C GLN A 90 3.33 14.04 -10.72
N VAL A 91 3.22 12.99 -9.91
CA VAL A 91 2.04 12.71 -9.07
C VAL A 91 2.41 12.68 -7.61
N GLN A 92 1.52 13.22 -6.76
CA GLN A 92 1.61 13.05 -5.32
C GLN A 92 0.91 11.74 -4.89
N PHE A 93 1.70 10.82 -4.37
CA PHE A 93 1.24 9.57 -3.80
C PHE A 93 1.13 9.68 -2.28
N THR A 94 -0.09 9.94 -1.80
CA THR A 94 -0.44 10.05 -0.38
C THR A 94 -0.72 8.67 0.22
N TYR A 95 -0.33 8.47 1.47
CA TYR A 95 -0.60 7.26 2.25
C TYR A 95 -0.58 7.60 3.74
N GLU A 96 -1.23 6.76 4.54
CA GLU A 96 -1.16 6.83 6.00
C GLU A 96 -0.15 5.80 6.49
N THR A 97 0.56 6.15 7.56
CA THR A 97 1.42 5.23 8.30
C THR A 97 0.85 5.07 9.69
N GLU A 98 0.40 3.86 9.98
CA GLU A 98 -0.10 3.47 11.30
C GLU A 98 1.05 2.84 12.10
N MET A 99 1.21 3.29 13.35
CA MET A 99 2.22 2.80 14.27
C MET A 99 1.55 2.43 15.59
N PHE A 100 1.70 1.18 16.00
CA PHE A 100 1.33 0.70 17.32
C PHE A 100 2.59 0.50 18.16
N TYR A 101 2.59 0.98 19.39
CA TYR A 101 3.71 0.80 20.32
C TYR A 101 3.22 0.59 21.75
N GLY A 102 3.91 -0.27 22.47
CA GLY A 102 3.59 -0.67 23.84
C GLY A 102 4.65 -1.62 24.39
N LYS A 103 4.52 -2.03 25.64
CA LYS A 103 5.40 -3.02 26.26
C LYS A 103 4.81 -4.41 26.07
N PRO A 104 5.49 -5.37 25.40
CA PRO A 104 4.95 -6.72 25.24
C PRO A 104 4.83 -7.44 26.58
N VAL A 105 3.74 -8.19 26.75
CA VAL A 105 3.55 -9.12 27.86
C VAL A 105 4.01 -10.50 27.41
N PHE A 106 5.13 -10.98 27.94
CA PHE A 106 5.53 -12.37 27.83
C PHE A 106 5.02 -13.11 29.07
N LEU A 107 4.19 -14.13 28.89
CA LEU A 107 3.81 -15.03 29.98
C LEU A 107 5.04 -15.88 30.33
N GLU A 108 5.44 -15.88 31.60
CA GLU A 108 6.43 -16.81 32.15
C GLU A 108 5.90 -18.25 32.19
#